data_AF-A0A9E5ADF7-F1
#
_entry.id   AF-A0A9E5ADF7-F1
#
_cell.length_a   1.000
_cell.length_b   1.000
_cell.length_c   1.000
_cell.angle_alpha   90.00
_cell.angle_beta   90.00
_cell.angle_gamma   90.00
#
_symmetry.space_group_name_H-M   'P 1'
#
loop_
_entity.id
_entity.type
_entity.pdbx_description
1 polymer ?
#
loop_
_entity_poly.entity_id
_entity_poly.type
_entity_poly.pdbx_seq_one_letter_code
_entity_poly.pdbx_strand_id
1 'polypeptide(L)' 'MSEVHVGEGESLEGALKRFNKRVQADGILTEARRHEYYEKPSERRKKKAAARLRKLRKVVRKQEERLRV' A
#
# COMPACT_ATOMS: atom_id res chain seq x y z
N MET A 1 1.80 -13.92 0.71
CA MET A 1 0.63 -14.41 -0.04
C MET A 1 -0.59 -13.98 0.75
N SER A 2 -1.58 -13.35 0.12
CA SER A 2 -2.80 -12.89 0.80
C SER A 2 -3.84 -14.01 0.75
N GLU A 3 -4.36 -14.41 1.90
CA GLU A 3 -5.40 -15.44 2.01
C GLU A 3 -6.62 -14.84 2.72
N VAL A 4 -7.81 -15.12 2.21
CA VAL A 4 -9.09 -14.71 2.81
C VAL A 4 -10.02 -15.91 2.79
N HIS A 5 -10.42 -16.35 3.97
CA HIS A 5 -11.44 -17.37 4.13
C HIS A 5 -12.83 -16.72 4.02
N VAL A 6 -13.74 -17.37 3.29
CA VAL A 6 -15.12 -16.92 3.10
C VAL A 6 -15.99 -17.55 4.18
N GLY A 7 -16.80 -16.74 4.87
CA GLY A 7 -17.72 -17.23 5.91
C GLY A 7 -19.04 -17.74 5.34
N GLU A 8 -19.76 -18.56 6.11
CA GLU A 8 -21.12 -19.01 5.74
C GLU A 8 -22.07 -17.81 5.63
N GLY A 9 -22.69 -17.63 4.46
CA GLY A 9 -23.62 -16.53 4.17
C GLY A 9 -22.98 -15.25 3.62
N GLU A 10 -21.67 -15.24 3.35
CA GLU A 10 -21.02 -14.10 2.74
C GLU A 10 -21.26 -14.02 1.22
N SER A 11 -21.53 -12.82 0.71
CA SER A 11 -21.57 -12.58 -0.73
C SER A 11 -20.16 -12.60 -1.33
N LEU A 12 -20.03 -13.19 -2.53
CA LEU A 12 -18.77 -13.26 -3.27
C LEU A 12 -18.10 -11.88 -3.42
N GLU A 13 -18.90 -10.84 -3.64
CA GLU A 13 -18.41 -9.46 -3.78
C GLU A 13 -17.79 -8.92 -2.48
N GLY A 14 -18.38 -9.27 -1.33
CA GLY A 14 -17.84 -8.94 0.00
C GLY A 14 -16.47 -9.58 0.22
N ALA A 15 -16.37 -10.88 -0.08
CA ALA A 15 -15.12 -11.62 0.03
C ALA A 15 -14.02 -11.05 -0.88
N LEU A 16 -14.38 -10.75 -2.13
CA LEU A 16 -13.47 -10.17 -3.12
C LEU A 16 -12.96 -8.79 -2.69
N LYS A 17 -13.83 -7.95 -2.12
CA LYS A 17 -13.43 -6.65 -1.59
C LYS A 17 -12.42 -6.76 -0.45
N ARG A 18 -12.61 -7.71 0.47
CA ARG A 18 -11.64 -7.97 1.55
C ARG A 18 -10.32 -8.51 1.01
N PHE A 19 -10.38 -9.43 0.07
CA PHE A 19 -9.20 -9.96 -0.61
C PHE A 19 -8.40 -8.86 -1.30
N ASN A 20 -9.06 -8.02 -2.11
CA ASN A 20 -8.41 -6.89 -2.78
C ASN A 20 -7.78 -5.91 -1.78
N LYS A 21 -8.47 -5.61 -0.67
CA LYS A 21 -7.91 -4.78 0.40
C LYS A 21 -6.68 -5.44 1.04
N ARG A 22 -6.69 -6.75 1.23
CA ARG A 22 -5.56 -7.50 1.79
C ARG A 22 -4.37 -7.51 0.83
N VAL A 23 -4.59 -7.77 -0.46
CA VAL A 23 -3.55 -7.72 -1.52
C VAL A 23 -2.91 -6.33 -1.59
N GLN A 24 -3.72 -5.26 -1.48
CA GLN A 24 -3.21 -3.89 -1.45
C GLN A 24 -2.42 -3.59 -0.17
N ALA A 25 -2.90 -4.05 0.99
CA ALA A 25 -2.22 -3.85 2.27
C ALA A 25 -0.87 -4.59 2.33
N ASP A 26 -0.84 -5.82 1.83
CA ASP A 26 0.37 -6.65 1.74
C ASP A 26 1.35 -6.11 0.68
N GLY A 27 0.91 -5.17 -0.17
CA GLY A 27 1.77 -4.48 -1.13
C GLY A 27 2.23 -5.34 -2.31
N ILE A 28 1.62 -6.52 -2.52
CA ILE A 28 2.03 -7.51 -3.53
C ILE A 28 2.15 -6.88 -4.93
N LEU A 29 1.17 -6.08 -5.34
CA LEU A 29 1.20 -5.41 -6.65
C LEU A 29 2.33 -4.35 -6.75
N THR A 30 2.68 -3.72 -5.64
CA THR A 30 3.77 -2.74 -5.60
C THR A 30 5.12 -3.45 -5.69
N GLU A 31 5.25 -4.61 -5.05
CA GLU A 31 6.45 -5.43 -5.13
C GLU A 31 6.65 -6.03 -6.52
N ALA A 32 5.60 -6.57 -7.12
CA ALA A 32 5.61 -7.06 -8.50
C ALA A 32 6.15 -5.99 -9.46
N ARG A 33 5.58 -4.78 -9.40
CA ARG A 33 6.04 -3.64 -10.22
C ARG A 33 7.48 -3.22 -9.95
N ARG A 34 7.96 -3.38 -8.72
CA ARG A 34 9.36 -3.08 -8.36
C ARG A 34 10.33 -4.12 -8.95
N HIS A 35 9.86 -5.34 -9.19
CA HIS A 35 10.68 -6.45 -9.68
C HIS A 35 10.54 -6.69 -11.20
N GLU A 36 9.67 -5.96 -11.89
CA GLU A 36 9.52 -6.03 -13.35
C GLU A 36 10.82 -5.74 -14.11
N TYR A 37 11.71 -4.90 -13.55
CA TYR A 37 12.99 -4.58 -14.14
C TYR A 37 14.07 -4.44 -13.07
N TYR A 38 15.33 -4.68 -13.47
CA TYR A 38 16.46 -4.41 -12.59
C TYR A 38 16.58 -2.91 -12.32
N GLU A 39 16.52 -2.55 -11.04
CA GLU A 39 16.77 -1.20 -10.58
C GLU A 39 18.15 -1.13 -9.91
N LYS A 40 19.01 -0.24 -10.43
CA LYS A 40 20.33 0.00 -9.83
C LYS A 40 20.18 0.38 -8.34
N PRO A 41 21.07 -0.10 -7.44
CA PRO A 41 20.97 0.16 -6.00
C PRO A 41 20.90 1.65 -5.62
N SER A 42 21.52 2.53 -6.42
CA SER A 42 21.46 3.99 -6.22
C SER A 42 20.05 4.54 -6.47
N GLU A 43 19.43 4.16 -7.58
CA GLU A 43 18.07 4.60 -7.95
C GLU A 43 17.03 4.08 -6.96
N ARG A 44 17.18 2.83 -6.52
CA ARG A 44 16.34 2.24 -5.46
C ARG A 44 16.42 3.03 -4.15
N ARG A 45 17.62 3.44 -3.74
CA ARG A 45 17.83 4.28 -2.54
C ARG A 45 17.19 5.66 -2.69
N LYS A 46 17.35 6.32 -3.84
CA LYS A 46 16.71 7.61 -4.14
C LYS A 46 15.19 7.53 -4.09
N LYS A 47 14.58 6.54 -4.76
CA LYS A 47 13.12 6.33 -4.74
C LYS A 47 12.59 6.06 -3.33
N LYS A 48 13.29 5.24 -2.53
CA LYS A 48 12.92 4.96 -1.14
C LYS A 48 12.94 6.22 -0.27
N ALA A 49 13.98 7.06 -0.39
CA ALA A 49 14.08 8.32 0.34
C ALA A 49 12.95 9.30 -0.05
N ALA A 50 12.69 9.46 -1.35
CA ALA A 50 11.61 10.31 -1.84
C ALA A 50 10.22 9.82 -1.37
N ALA A 51 9.97 8.51 -1.37
CA ALA A 51 8.73 7.93 -0.86
C ALA A 51 8.55 8.20 0.64
N ARG A 52 9.61 8.09 1.45
CA ARG A 52 9.57 8.42 2.88
C ARG A 52 9.21 9.90 3.10
N LEU A 53 9.87 10.82 2.38
CA LEU A 53 9.58 12.25 2.49
C LEU A 53 8.13 12.58 2.11
N ARG A 54 7.62 11.99 1.02
CA ARG A 54 6.21 12.14 0.62
C ARG A 54 5.24 11.66 1.70
N LYS A 55 5.54 10.53 2.37
CA LYS A 55 4.72 10.04 3.50
C LYS A 55 4.73 11.01 4.68
N LEU A 56 5.90 11.50 5.07
CA LEU A 56 6.03 12.46 6.18
C LEU A 56 5.24 13.75 5.91
N ARG A 57 5.37 14.33 4.70
CA ARG A 57 4.61 15.53 4.30
C ARG A 57 3.10 15.32 4.40
N LYS A 58 2.60 14.14 4.02
CA LYS A 58 1.16 13.81 4.14
C LYS A 58 0.72 13.73 5.60
N VAL A 59 1.56 13.18 6.49
CA VAL A 59 1.25 13.11 7.92
C VAL A 59 1.19 14.50 8.53
N VAL A 60 2.19 15.34 8.26
CA VAL A 60 2.24 16.72 8.76
C VAL A 60 1.01 17.50 8.30
N ARG A 61 0.68 17.46 7.00
CA ARG A 61 -0.50 18.13 6.46
C ARG A 61 -1.79 17.68 7.16
N LYS A 62 -1.95 16.38 7.40
CA LYS A 62 -3.13 15.84 8.10
C LYS A 62 -3.20 16.28 9.56
N GLN A 63 -2.06 16.43 10.24
CA GLN A 63 -2.00 16.96 11.60
C GLN A 63 -2.37 18.44 11.63
N GLU A 64 -1.84 19.24 10.71
CA GLU A 64 -2.18 20.66 10.55
C GLU A 64 -3.68 20.86 10.26
N GLU A 65 -4.26 20.06 9.36
CA GLU A 65 -5.70 20.07 9.07
C GLU A 65 -6.53 19.73 10.33
N ARG A 66 -6.08 18.78 11.14
CA ARG A 66 -6.78 18.37 12.38
C ARG A 66 -6.67 19.40 13.50
N LEU A 67 -5.56 20.13 13.58
CA LEU A 67 -5.32 21.20 14.56
C LEU A 67 -6.05 22.50 14.21
N ARG A 68 -6.52 22.65 12.97
CA ARG A 68 -7.28 23.81 12.47
C ARG A 68 -8.80 23.68 12.68
N VAL A 69 -9.28 22.54 13.17
CA VAL A 69 -10.69 22.27 13.54
C VAL A 69 -10.82 22.37 15.05
#